data_AF-A0A4S8RRH7-F1
#
_entry.id   AF-A0A4S8RRH7-F1
#
_cell.length_a   1.000
_cell.length_b   1.000
_cell.length_c   1.000
_cell.angle_alpha   90.00
_cell.angle_beta   90.00
_cell.angle_gamma   90.00
#
_symmetry.space_group_name_H-M   'P 1'
#
loop_
_entity.id
_entity.type
_entity.pdbx_description
1 polymer ?
#
loop_
_entity_poly.entity_id
_entity_poly.type
_entity_poly.pdbx_seq_one_letter_code
_entity_poly.pdbx_strand_id
1 'polypeptide(L)'
;MISISDKMFITKEVNLATIAYFKKIVLRKSLMDFSFGPQSNNRAITDLFKSVNYYGFDLPYEIELALFERLRRFKNNLDKEELTALYFWGVNQKYLHYLEDFEYGDDTYSDKEFDWEFGRSLAYKIYEPNNSGLEEETMEELKVLLCNFAGEFDLSLVDEYTYEHIIEIIDLYCLSSNNSIPVF
;
A
#
# COMPACT_ATOMS: atom_id res chain seq x y z
N MET A 1 25.26 15.43 15.86
CA MET A 1 25.37 14.23 16.71
C MET A 1 24.88 13.08 15.87
N ILE A 2 25.74 12.10 15.55
CA ILE A 2 25.33 10.95 14.73
C ILE A 2 24.48 10.05 15.63
N SER A 3 23.18 10.01 15.35
CA SER A 3 22.19 9.19 16.05
C SER A 3 22.21 7.77 15.49
N ILE A 4 21.73 6.78 16.26
CA ILE A 4 21.58 5.40 15.75
C ILE A 4 20.66 5.34 14.53
N SER A 5 19.72 6.29 14.41
CA SER A 5 18.88 6.50 13.22
C SER A 5 19.70 6.71 11.95
N ASP A 6 20.86 7.36 12.05
CA ASP A 6 21.66 7.78 10.89
C ASP A 6 22.46 6.60 10.29
N LYS A 7 22.47 5.46 10.99
CA LYS A 7 23.08 4.20 10.56
C LYS A 7 22.07 3.05 10.53
N MET A 8 20.78 3.34 10.69
CA MET A 8 19.77 2.30 10.78
C MET A 8 19.47 1.79 9.38
N PHE A 9 19.90 0.55 9.10
CA PHE A 9 19.54 -0.14 7.87
C PHE A 9 18.14 -0.73 8.02
N ILE A 10 17.41 -0.81 6.91
CA ILE A 10 16.19 -1.61 6.86
C ILE A 10 16.61 -3.07 6.90
N THR A 11 16.53 -3.69 8.08
CA THR A 11 16.76 -5.13 8.19
C THR A 11 15.52 -5.89 7.75
N LYS A 12 15.71 -7.17 7.40
CA LYS A 12 14.62 -8.08 7.07
C LYS A 12 13.55 -8.11 8.18
N GLU A 13 13.98 -8.18 9.44
CA GLU A 13 13.08 -8.26 10.60
C GLU A 13 12.27 -6.97 10.77
N VAL A 14 12.90 -5.82 10.59
CA VAL A 14 12.21 -4.52 10.65
C VAL A 14 11.20 -4.40 9.50
N ASN A 15 11.59 -4.79 8.28
CA ASN A 15 10.68 -4.82 7.14
C ASN A 15 9.47 -5.72 7.42
N LEU A 16 9.70 -6.98 7.83
CA LEU A 16 8.63 -7.93 8.11
C LEU A 16 7.67 -7.45 9.21
N ALA A 17 8.20 -6.92 10.30
CA ALA A 17 7.38 -6.37 11.38
C ALA A 17 6.55 -5.17 10.92
N THR A 18 7.14 -4.30 10.11
CA THR A 18 6.49 -3.08 9.60
C THR A 18 5.41 -3.42 8.57
N ILE A 19 5.66 -4.40 7.69
CA ILE A 19 4.66 -4.90 6.74
C ILE A 19 3.51 -5.61 7.45
N ALA A 20 3.79 -6.39 8.50
CA ALA A 20 2.75 -6.97 9.34
C ALA A 20 1.88 -5.90 10.01
N TYR A 21 2.52 -4.81 10.50
CA TYR A 21 1.81 -3.67 11.05
C TYR A 21 0.94 -2.96 10.00
N PHE A 22 1.48 -2.71 8.80
CA PHE A 22 0.73 -2.15 7.68
C PHE A 22 -0.52 -2.98 7.39
N LYS A 23 -0.37 -4.30 7.19
CA LYS A 23 -1.50 -5.19 6.87
C LYS A 23 -2.57 -5.17 7.96
N LYS A 24 -2.15 -5.25 9.22
CA LYS A 24 -3.08 -5.36 10.36
C LYS A 24 -3.83 -4.06 10.63
N ILE A 25 -3.16 -2.91 10.48
CA ILE A 25 -3.67 -1.61 10.94
C ILE A 25 -4.02 -0.71 9.75
N VAL A 26 -3.01 -0.37 8.94
CA VAL A 26 -3.13 0.65 7.88
C VAL A 26 -4.02 0.17 6.74
N LEU A 27 -3.78 -1.04 6.23
CA LEU A 27 -4.58 -1.64 5.17
C LEU A 27 -6.03 -1.84 5.62
N ARG A 28 -6.24 -2.35 6.84
CA ARG A 28 -7.57 -2.51 7.40
C ARG A 28 -8.33 -1.19 7.45
N LYS A 29 -7.68 -0.12 7.95
CA LYS A 29 -8.25 1.23 7.98
C LYS A 29 -8.64 1.70 6.58
N SER A 30 -7.76 1.51 5.60
CA SER A 30 -8.01 1.89 4.20
C SER A 30 -9.22 1.17 3.61
N LEU A 31 -9.26 -0.17 3.71
CA LEU A 31 -10.34 -0.98 3.15
C LEU A 31 -11.68 -0.73 3.85
N MET A 32 -11.68 -0.58 5.17
CA MET A 32 -12.91 -0.27 5.93
C MET A 32 -13.46 1.10 5.55
N ASP A 33 -12.59 2.11 5.48
CA ASP A 33 -12.97 3.47 5.11
C ASP A 33 -13.44 3.56 3.65
N PHE A 34 -12.80 2.83 2.74
CA PHE A 34 -13.22 2.72 1.34
C PHE A 34 -14.59 2.05 1.20
N SER A 35 -14.80 0.93 1.88
CA SER A 35 -16.01 0.11 1.74
C SER A 35 -17.23 0.74 2.41
N PHE A 36 -17.07 1.30 3.61
CA PHE A 36 -18.21 1.71 4.47
C PHE A 36 -18.19 3.17 4.90
N GLY A 37 -17.13 3.92 4.59
CA GLY A 37 -17.00 5.29 5.03
C GLY A 37 -16.55 5.44 6.50
N PRO A 38 -16.35 6.68 6.97
CA PRO A 38 -15.86 6.98 8.31
C PRO A 38 -16.89 6.72 9.43
N GLN A 39 -18.15 6.44 9.09
CA GLN A 39 -19.22 6.13 10.04
C GLN A 39 -19.82 4.75 9.71
N SER A 40 -19.05 3.70 10.03
CA SER A 40 -19.37 2.28 9.75
C SER A 40 -20.66 1.76 10.41
N ASN A 41 -21.35 2.57 11.23
CA ASN A 41 -22.49 2.14 12.04
C ASN A 41 -23.72 1.72 11.20
N ASN A 42 -23.83 2.17 9.96
CA ASN A 42 -25.00 1.88 9.12
C ASN A 42 -24.82 0.69 8.17
N ARG A 43 -23.66 0.00 8.20
CA ARG A 43 -23.32 -1.10 7.27
C ARG A 43 -23.47 -0.75 5.78
N ALA A 44 -23.64 0.53 5.47
CA ALA A 44 -23.93 1.01 4.13
C ALA A 44 -22.64 1.04 3.31
N ILE A 45 -22.69 0.38 2.16
CA ILE A 45 -21.59 0.38 1.20
C ILE A 45 -21.51 1.75 0.52
N THR A 46 -20.30 2.31 0.43
CA THR A 46 -20.08 3.62 -0.21
C THR A 46 -20.37 3.59 -1.71
N ASP A 47 -20.84 4.71 -2.25
CA ASP A 47 -21.06 4.85 -3.68
C ASP A 47 -19.75 4.82 -4.48
N LEU A 48 -18.65 5.27 -3.87
CA LEU A 48 -17.32 5.18 -4.48
C LEU A 48 -16.90 3.71 -4.66
N PHE A 49 -17.10 2.86 -3.65
CA PHE A 49 -16.79 1.44 -3.75
C PHE A 49 -17.61 0.75 -4.85
N LYS A 50 -18.93 1.02 -4.90
CA LYS A 50 -19.80 0.50 -5.97
C LYS A 50 -19.37 0.97 -7.35
N SER A 51 -18.98 2.23 -7.46
CA SER A 51 -18.53 2.80 -8.75
C SER A 51 -17.24 2.15 -9.20
N VAL A 52 -16.26 1.99 -8.31
CA VAL A 52 -15.00 1.32 -8.63
C VAL A 52 -15.22 -0.16 -8.95
N ASN A 53 -16.12 -0.85 -8.24
CA ASN A 53 -16.50 -2.22 -8.57
C ASN A 53 -17.12 -2.33 -9.97
N TYR A 54 -18.01 -1.41 -10.34
CA TYR A 54 -18.68 -1.41 -11.64
C TYR A 54 -17.74 -1.14 -12.81
N TYR A 55 -16.84 -0.15 -12.67
CA TYR A 55 -15.93 0.27 -13.75
C TYR A 55 -14.60 -0.49 -13.77
N GLY A 56 -14.20 -1.12 -12.66
CA GLY A 56 -12.90 -1.77 -12.52
C GLY A 56 -11.75 -0.77 -12.68
N PHE A 57 -10.79 -1.08 -13.56
CA PHE A 57 -9.65 -0.22 -13.85
C PHE A 57 -9.94 0.91 -14.83
N ASP A 58 -10.99 0.82 -15.63
CA ASP A 58 -11.39 1.84 -16.61
C ASP A 58 -12.31 2.90 -15.96
N LEU A 59 -11.80 3.52 -14.89
CA LEU A 59 -12.56 4.52 -14.12
C LEU A 59 -12.80 5.79 -14.94
N PRO A 60 -14.05 6.31 -14.98
CA PRO A 60 -14.30 7.67 -15.44
C PRO A 60 -13.51 8.69 -14.60
N TYR A 61 -13.13 9.80 -15.22
CA TYR A 61 -12.31 10.85 -14.59
C TYR A 61 -12.85 11.30 -13.23
N GLU A 62 -14.16 11.46 -13.09
CA GLU A 62 -14.78 11.90 -11.84
C GLU A 62 -14.64 10.87 -10.71
N ILE A 63 -14.73 9.58 -11.04
CA ILE A 63 -14.59 8.48 -10.10
C ILE A 63 -13.13 8.30 -9.71
N GLU A 64 -12.23 8.37 -10.69
CA GLU A 64 -10.79 8.34 -10.46
C GLU A 64 -10.35 9.49 -9.54
N LEU A 65 -10.79 10.71 -9.81
CA LEU A 65 -10.50 11.88 -8.98
C LEU A 65 -11.03 11.70 -7.55
N ALA A 66 -12.25 11.17 -7.40
CA ALA A 66 -12.83 10.89 -6.09
C ALA A 66 -12.03 9.83 -5.31
N LEU A 67 -11.51 8.82 -6.00
CA LEU A 67 -10.65 7.78 -5.41
C LEU A 67 -9.31 8.38 -4.96
N PHE A 68 -8.66 9.21 -5.78
CA PHE A 68 -7.43 9.89 -5.39
C PHE A 68 -7.63 10.84 -4.22
N GLU A 69 -8.69 11.64 -4.22
CA GLU A 69 -9.00 12.51 -3.08
C GLU A 69 -9.28 11.71 -1.81
N ARG A 70 -9.87 10.52 -1.94
CA ARG A 70 -10.05 9.59 -0.81
C ARG A 70 -8.72 9.10 -0.27
N LEU A 71 -7.83 8.62 -1.14
CA LEU A 71 -6.49 8.15 -0.78
C LEU A 71 -5.64 9.26 -0.14
N ARG A 72 -5.71 10.47 -0.69
CA ARG A 72 -5.03 11.65 -0.15
C ARG A 72 -5.50 11.99 1.26
N ARG A 73 -6.82 11.98 1.50
CA ARG A 73 -7.40 12.19 2.83
C ARG A 73 -7.00 11.09 3.80
N PHE A 74 -7.03 9.83 3.35
CA PHE A 74 -6.57 8.69 4.13
C PHE A 74 -5.12 8.88 4.59
N LYS A 75 -4.20 9.15 3.66
CA LYS A 75 -2.78 9.40 3.96
C LYS A 75 -2.59 10.54 4.95
N ASN A 76 -3.29 11.66 4.75
CA ASN A 76 -3.18 12.84 5.62
C ASN A 76 -3.70 12.61 7.05
N ASN A 77 -4.51 11.57 7.25
CA ASN A 77 -5.06 11.20 8.55
C ASN A 77 -4.26 10.08 9.25
N LEU A 78 -3.22 9.53 8.61
CA LEU A 78 -2.33 8.55 9.23
C LEU A 78 -1.42 9.23 10.24
N ASP A 79 -1.19 8.56 11.36
CA ASP A 79 -0.10 8.95 12.26
C ASP A 79 1.27 8.62 11.63
N LYS A 80 2.35 9.01 12.31
CA LYS A 80 3.70 8.90 11.78
C LYS A 80 4.10 7.43 11.56
N GLU A 81 3.75 6.56 12.49
CA GLU A 81 4.06 5.14 12.46
C GLU A 81 3.29 4.44 11.33
N GLU A 82 2.02 4.79 11.14
CA GLU A 82 1.17 4.32 10.06
C GLU A 82 1.64 4.79 8.69
N LEU A 83 2.00 6.07 8.57
CA LEU A 83 2.55 6.63 7.34
C LEU A 83 3.89 5.98 6.99
N THR A 84 4.74 5.74 7.98
CA THR A 84 6.01 5.02 7.78
C THR A 84 5.73 3.61 7.26
N ALA A 85 4.79 2.89 7.89
CA ALA A 85 4.43 1.54 7.46
C ALA A 85 3.85 1.49 6.05
N LEU A 86 3.09 2.51 5.65
CA LEU A 86 2.60 2.68 4.29
C LEU A 86 3.75 2.80 3.28
N TYR A 87 4.78 3.59 3.57
CA TYR A 87 5.93 3.73 2.67
C TYR A 87 6.82 2.49 2.62
N PHE A 88 6.97 1.76 3.73
CA PHE A 88 7.57 0.43 3.69
C PHE A 88 6.80 -0.49 2.74
N TRP A 89 5.48 -0.50 2.80
CA TRP A 89 4.67 -1.28 1.88
C TRP A 89 4.85 -0.85 0.41
N GLY A 90 4.85 0.45 0.13
CA GLY A 90 5.11 0.98 -1.21
C GLY A 90 6.46 0.53 -1.79
N VAL A 91 7.53 0.60 -0.99
CA VAL A 91 8.85 0.09 -1.38
C VAL A 91 8.81 -1.41 -1.68
N ASN A 92 8.08 -2.21 -0.90
CA ASN A 92 7.96 -3.64 -1.16
C ASN A 92 7.21 -3.94 -2.48
N GLN A 93 6.21 -3.14 -2.86
CA GLN A 93 5.52 -3.31 -4.15
C GLN A 93 6.44 -3.01 -5.33
N LYS A 94 7.32 -2.02 -5.18
CA LYS A 94 8.25 -1.58 -6.25
C LYS A 94 9.64 -2.20 -6.18
N TYR A 95 9.88 -3.12 -5.25
CA TYR A 95 11.23 -3.63 -4.95
C TYR A 95 11.98 -4.14 -6.19
N LEU A 96 11.33 -4.98 -7.01
CA LEU A 96 11.96 -5.54 -8.21
C LEU A 96 12.27 -4.46 -9.24
N HIS A 97 11.35 -3.52 -9.44
CA HIS A 97 11.59 -2.39 -10.33
C HIS A 97 12.80 -1.56 -9.89
N TYR A 98 12.93 -1.28 -8.59
CA TYR A 98 14.09 -0.57 -8.07
C TYR A 98 15.38 -1.39 -8.17
N LEU A 99 15.30 -2.71 -8.01
CA LEU A 99 16.46 -3.60 -8.16
C LEU A 99 16.96 -3.57 -9.61
N GLU A 100 16.07 -3.76 -10.57
CA GLU A 100 16.38 -3.72 -12.00
C GLU A 100 16.98 -2.36 -12.42
N ASP A 101 16.37 -1.26 -11.98
CA ASP A 101 16.85 0.09 -12.26
C ASP A 101 18.23 0.35 -11.66
N PHE A 102 18.51 -0.22 -10.48
CA PHE A 102 19.78 -0.05 -9.78
C PHE A 102 20.89 -0.88 -10.42
N GLU A 103 20.61 -2.13 -10.80
CA GLU A 103 21.54 -3.03 -11.50
C GLU A 103 21.96 -2.47 -12.87
N TYR A 104 21.06 -1.80 -13.59
CA TYR A 104 21.37 -1.20 -14.90
C TYR A 104 22.39 -0.04 -14.79
N GLY A 105 22.62 0.50 -13.60
CA GLY A 105 23.39 1.72 -13.38
C GLY A 105 24.90 1.55 -13.17
N ASP A 106 25.39 0.39 -12.72
CA ASP A 106 26.81 0.24 -12.35
C ASP A 106 27.29 -1.23 -12.25
N ASP A 107 28.07 -1.70 -13.23
CA ASP A 107 28.67 -3.05 -13.26
C ASP A 107 29.93 -3.19 -12.38
N THR A 108 30.31 -2.15 -11.60
CA THR A 108 31.63 -2.12 -10.95
C THR A 108 31.64 -2.45 -9.46
N TYR A 109 30.48 -2.64 -8.83
CA TYR A 109 30.39 -2.94 -7.40
C TYR A 109 30.83 -4.37 -7.06
N SER A 110 31.47 -4.54 -5.91
CA SER A 110 31.47 -5.84 -5.24
C SER A 110 30.09 -6.12 -4.62
N ASP A 111 29.70 -7.39 -4.45
CA ASP A 111 28.40 -7.78 -3.87
C ASP A 111 28.07 -7.04 -2.57
N LYS A 112 29.07 -6.83 -1.70
CA LYS A 112 28.88 -6.13 -0.42
C LYS A 112 28.63 -4.63 -0.58
N GLU A 113 29.28 -4.00 -1.55
CA GLU A 113 29.08 -2.58 -1.84
C GLU A 113 27.72 -2.37 -2.51
N PHE A 114 27.35 -3.28 -3.40
CA PHE A 114 26.03 -3.31 -4.01
C PHE A 114 24.92 -3.40 -2.95
N ASP A 115 24.97 -4.43 -2.09
CA ASP A 115 23.98 -4.62 -1.02
C ASP A 115 23.87 -3.40 -0.11
N TRP A 116 25.01 -2.77 0.18
CA TRP A 116 25.08 -1.60 1.03
C TRP A 116 24.46 -0.36 0.37
N GLU A 117 24.85 -0.04 -0.86
CA GLU A 117 24.32 1.14 -1.57
C GLU A 117 22.85 0.97 -1.94
N PHE A 118 22.45 -0.22 -2.39
CA PHE A 118 21.05 -0.51 -2.69
C PHE A 118 20.19 -0.41 -1.43
N GLY A 119 20.62 -1.01 -0.32
CA GLY A 119 19.94 -0.87 0.96
C GLY A 119 19.80 0.59 1.43
N ARG A 120 20.81 1.43 1.18
CA ARG A 120 20.74 2.87 1.47
C ARG A 120 19.80 3.63 0.54
N SER A 121 19.74 3.26 -0.74
CA SER A 121 18.79 3.81 -1.71
C SER A 121 17.34 3.54 -1.27
N LEU A 122 17.04 2.31 -0.86
CA LEU A 122 15.72 1.95 -0.33
C LEU A 122 15.39 2.71 0.96
N ALA A 123 16.35 2.86 1.88
CA ALA A 123 16.16 3.65 3.09
C ALA A 123 15.89 5.13 2.79
N TYR A 124 16.62 5.71 1.82
CA TYR A 124 16.40 7.08 1.36
C TYR A 124 14.97 7.27 0.84
N LYS A 125 14.43 6.33 0.06
CA LYS A 125 13.04 6.39 -0.42
C LYS A 125 12.04 6.52 0.73
N ILE A 126 12.21 5.76 1.81
CA ILE A 126 11.31 5.80 2.97
C ILE A 126 11.46 7.08 3.80
N TYR A 127 12.68 7.59 3.96
CA TYR A 127 12.93 8.81 4.73
C TYR A 127 12.53 10.08 3.97
N GLU A 128 12.66 10.07 2.65
CA GLU A 128 12.39 11.21 1.77
C GLU A 128 11.38 10.82 0.66
N PRO A 129 10.14 10.44 1.03
CA PRO A 129 9.19 9.85 0.09
C PRO A 129 8.73 10.82 -1.02
N ASN A 130 8.69 12.13 -0.73
CA ASN A 130 8.37 13.15 -1.73
C ASN A 130 9.51 13.35 -2.74
N ASN A 131 10.74 13.48 -2.23
CA ASN A 131 11.91 13.77 -3.08
C ASN A 131 12.32 12.56 -3.92
N SER A 132 12.01 11.35 -3.44
CA SER A 132 12.37 10.10 -4.10
C SER A 132 11.27 9.54 -5.02
N GLY A 133 10.13 10.22 -5.14
CA GLY A 133 8.95 9.77 -5.91
C GLY A 133 8.09 8.71 -5.23
N LEU A 134 8.53 8.14 -4.11
CA LEU A 134 7.84 7.05 -3.43
C LEU A 134 6.41 7.39 -3.02
N GLU A 135 6.12 8.65 -2.63
CA GLU A 135 4.78 9.06 -2.23
C GLU A 135 3.75 8.81 -3.35
N GLU A 136 4.04 9.30 -4.55
CA GLU A 136 3.18 9.15 -5.73
C GLU A 136 3.05 7.67 -6.13
N GLU A 137 4.18 6.96 -6.21
CA GLU A 137 4.21 5.53 -6.51
C GLU A 137 3.36 4.72 -5.52
N THR A 138 3.42 5.05 -4.23
CA THR A 138 2.64 4.39 -3.18
C THR A 138 1.14 4.68 -3.31
N MET A 139 0.76 5.90 -3.72
CA MET A 139 -0.65 6.23 -3.95
C MET A 139 -1.23 5.49 -5.15
N GLU A 140 -0.45 5.35 -6.23
CA GLU A 140 -0.87 4.54 -7.39
C GLU A 140 -1.04 3.06 -7.02
N GLU A 141 -0.10 2.49 -6.25
CA GLU A 141 -0.24 1.11 -5.76
C GLU A 141 -1.46 0.94 -4.86
N LEU A 142 -1.77 1.90 -3.99
CA LEU A 142 -3.01 1.85 -3.19
C LEU A 142 -4.25 1.89 -4.07
N LYS A 143 -4.27 2.74 -5.11
CA LYS A 143 -5.38 2.79 -6.07
C LYS A 143 -5.57 1.44 -6.75
N VAL A 144 -4.48 0.82 -7.23
CA VAL A 144 -4.51 -0.50 -7.85
C VAL A 144 -5.05 -1.55 -6.87
N LEU A 145 -4.59 -1.53 -5.62
CA LEU A 145 -5.08 -2.40 -4.57
C LEU A 145 -6.60 -2.25 -4.36
N LEU A 146 -7.10 -1.02 -4.26
CA LEU A 146 -8.54 -0.76 -4.06
C LEU A 146 -9.39 -1.18 -5.26
N CYS A 147 -8.88 -1.02 -6.48
CA CYS A 147 -9.56 -1.51 -7.69
C CYS A 147 -9.63 -3.03 -7.72
N ASN A 148 -8.52 -3.72 -7.41
CA ASN A 148 -8.48 -5.18 -7.30
C ASN A 148 -9.45 -5.68 -6.23
N PHE A 149 -9.39 -5.09 -5.03
CA PHE A 149 -10.28 -5.41 -3.92
C PHE A 149 -11.75 -5.23 -4.31
N ALA A 150 -12.10 -4.12 -4.96
CA ALA A 150 -13.46 -3.91 -5.44
C ALA A 150 -13.88 -4.95 -6.47
N GLY A 151 -12.97 -5.37 -7.36
CA GLY A 151 -13.23 -6.40 -8.36
C GLY A 151 -13.51 -7.81 -7.80
N GLU A 152 -13.25 -8.07 -6.52
CA GLU A 152 -13.54 -9.38 -5.90
C GLU A 152 -15.04 -9.59 -5.59
N PHE A 153 -15.86 -8.54 -5.70
CA PHE A 153 -17.26 -8.59 -5.31
C PHE A 153 -18.19 -8.53 -6.52
N ASP A 154 -19.31 -9.23 -6.43
CA ASP A 154 -20.48 -8.95 -7.27
C ASP A 154 -21.43 -8.03 -6.48
N LEU A 155 -21.36 -6.72 -6.74
CA LEU A 155 -22.24 -5.73 -6.10
C LEU A 155 -23.50 -5.44 -6.92
N SER A 156 -23.82 -6.25 -7.94
CA SER A 156 -25.07 -6.10 -8.71
C SER A 156 -26.31 -6.38 -7.86
N LEU A 157 -26.17 -7.21 -6.82
CA LEU A 157 -27.20 -7.56 -5.85
C LEU A 157 -26.65 -7.38 -4.44
N VAL A 158 -26.76 -6.15 -3.90
CA VAL A 158 -26.43 -5.90 -2.49
C VAL A 158 -27.56 -6.41 -1.60
N ASP A 159 -27.23 -7.37 -0.76
CA ASP A 159 -28.13 -7.99 0.22
C ASP A 159 -27.60 -7.88 1.65
N GLU A 160 -28.28 -8.56 2.59
CA GLU A 160 -27.91 -8.54 4.00
C GLU A 160 -26.58 -9.24 4.31
N TYR A 161 -26.05 -10.08 3.41
CA TYR A 161 -24.79 -10.82 3.58
C TYR A 161 -23.60 -10.09 2.96
N THR A 162 -23.84 -9.11 2.09
CA THR A 162 -22.79 -8.39 1.38
C THR A 162 -21.84 -7.68 2.36
N TYR A 163 -22.37 -7.18 3.49
CA TYR A 163 -21.54 -6.56 4.53
C TYR A 163 -20.58 -7.57 5.17
N GLU A 164 -21.09 -8.70 5.63
CA GLU A 164 -20.31 -9.77 6.24
C GLU A 164 -19.26 -10.30 5.26
N HIS A 165 -19.63 -10.51 4.00
CA HIS A 165 -18.70 -10.96 2.96
C HIS A 165 -17.54 -9.95 2.75
N ILE A 166 -17.83 -8.64 2.66
CA ILE A 166 -16.78 -7.62 2.55
C ILE A 166 -15.84 -7.68 3.77
N ILE A 167 -16.36 -7.83 4.98
CA ILE A 167 -15.53 -7.95 6.18
C ILE A 167 -14.64 -9.20 6.14
N GLU A 168 -15.18 -10.34 5.70
CA GLU A 168 -14.40 -11.58 5.55
C GLU A 168 -13.25 -11.41 4.57
N ILE A 169 -13.48 -10.78 3.41
CA ILE A 169 -12.42 -10.49 2.44
C ILE A 169 -11.39 -9.50 3.01
N ILE A 170 -11.82 -8.45 3.72
CA ILE A 170 -10.90 -7.54 4.43
C ILE A 170 -10.02 -8.32 5.41
N ASP A 171 -10.61 -9.24 6.19
CA ASP A 171 -9.87 -10.10 7.10
C ASP A 171 -8.85 -10.96 6.35
N LEU A 172 -9.20 -11.53 5.19
CA LEU A 172 -8.25 -12.27 4.36
C LEU A 172 -7.08 -11.39 3.86
N TYR A 173 -7.34 -10.18 3.37
CA TYR A 173 -6.29 -9.22 2.98
C TYR A 173 -5.35 -8.88 4.15
N CYS A 174 -5.92 -8.73 5.36
CA CYS A 174 -5.16 -8.39 6.56
C CYS A 174 -4.44 -9.59 7.20
N LEU A 175 -4.96 -10.81 7.04
CA LEU A 175 -4.40 -12.06 7.59
C LEU A 175 -3.34 -12.69 6.69
N SER A 176 -3.42 -12.45 5.37
CA SER A 176 -2.55 -13.06 4.37
C SER A 176 -1.09 -12.83 4.73
N SER A 177 -0.50 -13.85 5.35
CA SER A 177 0.92 -13.93 5.70
C SER A 177 1.77 -14.28 4.47
N ASN A 178 1.15 -14.57 3.33
CA ASN A 178 1.81 -15.11 2.15
C ASN A 178 1.43 -14.37 0.85
N ASN A 179 2.49 -14.03 0.11
CA ASN A 179 2.63 -13.98 -1.34
C ASN A 179 2.04 -12.82 -2.15
N SER A 180 2.84 -11.77 -2.27
CA SER A 180 3.29 -11.30 -3.60
C SER A 180 4.77 -10.87 -3.49
N ILE A 181 5.63 -11.86 -3.21
CA ILE A 181 7.02 -11.84 -3.67
C ILE A 181 6.99 -12.64 -4.97
N PRO A 182 7.42 -12.10 -6.12
CA PRO A 182 7.90 -12.96 -7.19
C PRO A 182 9.22 -13.53 -6.69
N VAL A 183 9.19 -14.82 -6.35
CA VAL A 183 10.42 -15.61 -6.27
C VAL A 183 10.82 -15.87 -7.71
N PHE A 184 11.81 -15.12 -8.19
CA PHE A 184 12.80 -15.57 -9.16
C PHE A 184 14.11 -14.86 -8.85
#